data_AF-A0A7K2EDA3-F1
#
_entry.id   AF-A0A7K2EDA3-F1
#
_cell.length_a   1.000
_cell.length_b   1.000
_cell.length_c   1.000
_cell.angle_alpha   90.00
_cell.angle_beta   90.00
_cell.angle_gamma   90.00
#
_symmetry.space_group_name_H-M   'P 1'
#
loop_
_entity.id
_entity.type
_entity.pdbx_description
1 polymer ?
#
loop_
_entity_poly.entity_id
_entity_poly.type
_entity_poly.pdbx_seq_one_letter_code
_entity_poly.pdbx_strand_id
1 'polypeptide(L)'
;GNVVMLGYYRDPAATAAATLQRPDGAWFRTGDVGVVHPDGYMEVRDRAKDVIISGGENITSIEVEQVLVRHPGVLEAAVVGAPDETWGEVPVAFVVPRPGASPSE
;
A
#
# COMPACT_ATOMS: atom_id res chain seq x y z
N GLY A 1 -10.85 3.66 20.76
CA GLY A 1 -9.99 2.97 21.76
C GLY A 1 -9.07 3.97 22.46
N ASN A 2 -8.55 3.64 23.65
CA ASN A 2 -7.83 4.59 24.52
C ASN A 2 -6.48 5.11 23.95
N VAL A 3 -5.98 4.52 22.86
CA VAL A 3 -4.68 4.85 22.25
C VAL A 3 -4.79 5.65 20.95
N VAL A 4 -5.99 6.08 20.56
CA VAL A 4 -6.16 6.93 19.37
C VAL A 4 -5.65 8.33 19.68
N MET A 5 -4.88 8.91 18.75
CA MET A 5 -4.32 10.26 18.88
C MET A 5 -5.40 11.33 19.12
N LEU A 6 -5.02 12.45 19.75
CA LEU A 6 -5.89 13.61 19.87
C LEU A 6 -6.19 14.27 18.52
N GLY A 7 -5.26 14.15 17.58
CA GLY A 7 -5.34 14.73 16.24
C GLY A 7 -3.97 15.17 15.73
N TYR A 8 -3.96 15.70 14.51
CA TYR A 8 -2.78 16.30 13.90
C TYR A 8 -2.55 17.73 14.43
N TYR A 9 -1.27 18.10 14.60
CA TYR A 9 -0.88 19.38 15.16
C TYR A 9 -1.31 20.55 14.26
N ARG A 10 -2.18 21.43 14.80
CA ARG A 10 -2.73 22.60 14.10
C ARG A 10 -3.43 22.29 12.77
N ASP A 11 -3.88 21.06 12.57
CA ASP A 11 -4.61 20.64 11.38
C ASP A 11 -5.93 19.94 11.74
N PRO A 12 -6.97 20.72 12.06
CA PRO A 12 -8.28 20.16 12.41
C PRO A 12 -8.94 19.44 11.21
N ALA A 13 -8.63 19.86 9.98
CA ALA A 13 -9.20 19.26 8.76
C ALA A 13 -8.65 17.85 8.54
N ALA A 14 -7.32 17.68 8.60
CA ALA A 14 -6.71 16.35 8.52
C ALA A 14 -7.15 15.46 9.69
N THR A 15 -7.32 16.03 10.89
CA THR A 15 -7.80 15.29 12.07
C THR A 15 -9.20 14.72 11.84
N ALA A 16 -10.11 15.54 11.31
CA ALA A 16 -11.46 15.12 10.96
C ALA A 16 -11.49 14.12 9.81
N ALA A 17 -10.58 14.25 8.82
CA ALA A 17 -10.47 13.30 7.72
C ALA A 17 -9.99 11.92 8.19
N ALA A 18 -9.03 11.87 9.11
CA ALA A 18 -8.43 10.63 9.59
C ALA A 18 -9.20 9.96 10.74
N THR A 19 -10.17 10.64 11.36
CA THR A 19 -10.90 10.13 12.53
C THR A 19 -12.37 9.91 12.21
N LEU A 20 -12.90 8.75 12.56
CA LEU A 20 -14.33 8.44 12.49
C LEU A 20 -14.92 8.35 13.90
N GLN A 21 -15.91 9.18 14.20
CA GLN A 21 -16.62 9.12 15.47
C GLN A 21 -17.61 7.94 15.48
N ARG A 22 -17.56 7.11 16.52
CA ARG A 22 -18.48 5.99 16.75
C ARG A 22 -19.05 6.06 18.18
N PRO A 23 -20.18 5.37 18.46
CA PRO A 23 -20.77 5.34 19.80
C PRO A 23 -19.83 4.82 20.90
N ASP A 24 -18.87 3.97 20.54
CA ASP A 24 -17.86 3.36 21.43
C ASP A 24 -16.52 4.13 21.46
N GLY A 25 -16.47 5.32 20.84
CA GLY A 25 -15.32 6.21 20.81
C GLY A 25 -14.82 6.49 19.40
N ALA A 26 -13.68 7.19 19.31
CA ALA A 26 -13.07 7.53 18.02
C ALA A 26 -12.29 6.34 17.43
N TRP A 27 -12.39 6.19 16.11
CA TRP A 27 -11.66 5.22 15.29
C TRP A 27 -10.71 5.96 14.34
N PHE A 28 -9.50 5.43 14.14
CA PHE A 28 -8.52 5.99 13.22
C PHE A 28 -8.57 5.27 11.86
N ARG A 29 -8.65 6.03 10.78
CA ARG A 29 -8.57 5.52 9.40
C ARG A 29 -7.10 5.40 9.02
N THR A 30 -6.53 4.21 9.15
CA THR A 30 -5.12 3.97 8.82
C THR A 30 -4.83 4.13 7.32
N GLY A 31 -5.83 3.81 6.49
CA GLY A 31 -5.69 3.75 5.04
C GLY A 31 -5.12 2.42 4.53
N ASP A 32 -4.86 1.46 5.44
CA ASP A 32 -4.42 0.12 5.09
C ASP A 32 -5.63 -0.74 4.70
N VAL A 33 -5.45 -1.58 3.70
CA VAL A 33 -6.41 -2.59 3.24
C VAL A 33 -5.95 -3.92 3.80
N GLY A 34 -6.88 -4.67 4.40
CA GLY A 34 -6.58 -5.98 4.96
C GLY A 34 -7.75 -6.95 4.83
N VAL A 35 -7.44 -8.22 5.00
CA VAL A 35 -8.42 -9.31 5.04
C VAL A 35 -8.39 -9.94 6.42
N VAL A 36 -9.57 -10.32 6.91
CA VAL A 36 -9.71 -11.11 8.14
C VAL A 36 -10.05 -12.53 7.72
N HIS A 37 -9.18 -13.46 8.07
CA HIS A 37 -9.32 -14.88 7.79
C HIS A 37 -10.35 -15.52 8.74
N PRO A 38 -10.92 -16.70 8.42
CA PRO A 38 -11.96 -17.34 9.24
C PRO A 38 -11.56 -17.66 10.68
N ASP A 39 -10.26 -17.77 10.96
CA ASP A 39 -9.68 -18.00 12.29
C ASP A 39 -9.47 -16.70 13.09
N GLY A 40 -9.82 -15.55 12.51
CA GLY A 40 -9.62 -14.22 13.10
C GLY A 40 -8.25 -13.62 12.84
N TYR A 41 -7.37 -14.29 12.09
CA TYR A 41 -6.09 -13.71 11.69
C TYR A 41 -6.32 -12.56 10.71
N MET A 42 -5.65 -11.43 10.95
CA MET A 42 -5.74 -10.26 10.08
C MET A 42 -4.45 -10.11 9.28
N GLU A 43 -4.58 -10.04 7.97
CA GLU A 43 -3.47 -9.84 7.04
C GLU A 43 -3.60 -8.47 6.38
N VAL A 44 -2.55 -7.65 6.49
CA VAL A 44 -2.46 -6.37 5.76
C VAL A 44 -2.00 -6.67 4.34
N ARG A 45 -2.80 -6.22 3.36
CA ARG A 45 -2.59 -6.51 1.93
C ARG A 45 -1.98 -5.34 1.18
N ASP A 46 -2.43 -4.13 1.47
CA ASP A 46 -2.05 -2.95 0.70
C ASP A 46 -2.37 -1.65 1.45
N ARG A 47 -2.11 -0.51 0.83
CA ARG A 47 -2.74 0.77 1.17
C ARG A 47 -3.73 1.17 0.09
N ALA A 48 -4.88 1.69 0.51
CA ALA A 48 -5.96 2.02 -0.39
C ALA A 48 -5.57 3.02 -1.49
N LYS A 49 -4.55 3.85 -1.26
CA LYS A 49 -4.04 4.84 -2.22
C LYS A 49 -2.87 4.33 -3.09
N ASP A 50 -2.30 3.16 -2.76
CA ASP A 50 -1.13 2.59 -3.43
C ASP A 50 -1.54 1.41 -4.36
N VAL A 51 -2.85 1.14 -4.48
CA VAL A 51 -3.44 0.22 -5.47
C VAL A 51 -3.33 0.85 -6.86
N ILE A 52 -2.74 0.11 -7.80
CA ILE A 52 -2.57 0.53 -9.20
C ILE A 52 -3.77 0.03 -10.00
N ILE A 53 -4.47 0.94 -10.67
CA ILE A 53 -5.67 0.59 -11.46
C ILE A 53 -5.28 0.55 -12.95
N SER A 54 -5.08 -0.66 -13.48
CA SER A 54 -4.64 -0.88 -14.86
C SER A 54 -5.74 -1.59 -15.65
N GLY A 55 -6.35 -0.91 -16.62
CA GLY A 55 -7.37 -1.52 -17.48
C GLY A 55 -8.66 -1.96 -16.80
N GLY A 56 -8.94 -1.42 -15.61
CA GLY A 56 -10.06 -1.84 -14.76
C GLY A 56 -9.73 -2.96 -13.78
N GLU A 57 -8.49 -3.45 -13.78
CA GLU A 57 -7.98 -4.42 -12.80
C GLU A 57 -7.20 -3.72 -11.69
N ASN A 58 -7.37 -4.20 -10.45
CA ASN A 58 -6.64 -3.69 -9.28
C ASN A 58 -5.36 -4.51 -9.08
N ILE A 59 -4.21 -3.86 -9.23
CA ILE A 59 -2.89 -4.46 -9.04
C ILE A 59 -2.30 -3.94 -7.73
N THR A 60 -1.97 -4.87 -6.82
CA THR A 60 -1.30 -4.55 -5.56
C THR A 60 0.21 -4.43 -5.77
N SER A 61 0.75 -3.24 -5.52
CA SER A 61 2.19 -2.94 -5.63
C SER A 61 3.04 -3.90 -4.81
N ILE A 62 2.64 -4.19 -3.57
CA ILE A 62 3.32 -5.11 -2.65
C ILE A 62 3.44 -6.53 -3.22
N GLU A 63 2.44 -7.02 -3.94
CA GLU A 63 2.47 -8.36 -4.52
C GLU A 63 3.52 -8.44 -5.62
N VAL A 64 3.59 -7.42 -6.48
CA VAL A 64 4.60 -7.31 -7.54
C VAL A 64 6.00 -7.16 -6.93
N GLU A 65 6.17 -6.31 -5.92
CA GLU A 65 7.43 -6.16 -5.18
C GLU A 65 7.89 -7.49 -4.57
N GLN A 66 7.00 -8.23 -3.92
CA GLN A 66 7.29 -9.54 -3.34
C GLN A 66 7.73 -10.56 -4.38
N VAL A 67 7.17 -10.53 -5.58
CA VAL A 67 7.62 -11.39 -6.69
C VAL A 67 9.02 -10.96 -7.15
N LEU A 68 9.26 -9.65 -7.32
CA LEU A 68 10.55 -9.13 -7.77
C LEU A 68 11.69 -9.45 -6.79
N VAL A 69 11.49 -9.29 -5.48
CA VAL A 69 12.53 -9.56 -4.47
C VAL A 69 12.85 -11.06 -4.31
N ARG A 70 12.01 -11.96 -4.82
CA ARG A 70 12.33 -13.40 -4.92
C ARG A 70 13.38 -13.69 -5.99
N HIS A 71 13.58 -12.80 -6.96
CA HIS A 71 14.62 -12.96 -7.96
C HIS A 71 16.01 -12.86 -7.31
N PRO A 72 16.93 -13.82 -7.53
CA PRO A 72 18.20 -13.87 -6.82
C PRO A 72 19.09 -12.65 -7.06
N GLY A 73 18.94 -11.98 -8.21
CA GLY A 73 19.68 -10.75 -8.53
C GLY A 73 19.11 -9.47 -7.92
N VAL A 74 17.93 -9.51 -7.31
CA VAL A 74 17.26 -8.32 -6.74
C VAL A 74 17.54 -8.24 -5.25
N LEU A 75 17.98 -7.07 -4.80
CA LEU A 75 18.17 -6.74 -3.38
C LEU A 75 16.87 -6.18 -2.80
N GLU A 76 16.32 -5.16 -3.46
CA GLU A 76 15.09 -4.45 -3.08
C GLU A 76 14.32 -4.06 -4.35
N ALA A 77 13.00 -3.93 -4.23
CA ALA A 77 12.15 -3.43 -5.29
C ALA A 77 11.05 -2.53 -4.69
N ALA A 78 10.66 -1.51 -5.43
CA ALA A 78 9.49 -0.68 -5.16
C ALA A 78 8.67 -0.55 -6.44
N VAL A 79 7.34 -0.69 -6.35
CA VAL A 79 6.44 -0.64 -7.51
C VAL A 79 5.41 0.46 -7.31
N VAL A 80 5.24 1.30 -8.34
CA VAL A 80 4.27 2.40 -8.34
C VAL A 80 3.46 2.42 -9.64
N GLY A 81 2.28 3.00 -9.60
CA GLY A 81 1.49 3.28 -10.81
C GLY A 81 2.05 4.48 -11.56
N ALA A 82 2.21 4.35 -12.87
CA ALA A 82 2.50 5.46 -13.77
C ALA A 82 1.32 5.66 -14.74
N PRO A 83 0.95 6.90 -15.10
CA PRO A 83 -0.12 7.16 -16.06
C PRO A 83 0.15 6.49 -17.41
N ASP A 84 -0.91 5.91 -18.00
CA ASP A 84 -0.87 5.26 -19.31
C ASP A 84 -2.11 5.63 -20.15
N GLU A 85 -1.93 5.90 -21.44
CA GLU A 85 -3.00 6.34 -22.33
C GLU A 85 -4.07 5.27 -22.59
N THR A 86 -3.70 3.98 -22.53
CA THR A 86 -4.60 2.86 -22.82
C THR A 86 -5.21 2.31 -21.53
N TRP A 87 -4.40 2.19 -20.48
CA TRP A 87 -4.75 1.45 -19.28
C TRP A 87 -5.10 2.34 -18.09
N GLY A 88 -4.96 3.66 -18.22
CA GLY A 88 -5.08 4.62 -17.11
C GLY A 88 -3.81 4.65 -16.28
N GLU A 89 -3.43 3.51 -15.71
CA GLU A 89 -2.14 3.30 -15.05
C GLU A 89 -1.46 2.00 -15.49
N VAL A 90 -0.13 1.96 -15.40
CA VAL A 90 0.70 0.75 -15.54
C VAL A 90 1.71 0.66 -14.39
N PRO A 91 2.02 -0.55 -13.90
CA PRO A 91 3.02 -0.72 -12.85
C PRO A 91 4.42 -0.43 -13.39
N VAL A 92 5.19 0.35 -12.63
CA VAL A 92 6.60 0.65 -12.89
C VAL A 92 7.42 0.19 -11.68
N ALA A 93 8.40 -0.67 -11.93
CA ALA A 93 9.28 -1.20 -10.90
C ALA A 93 10.63 -0.46 -10.87
N PHE A 94 11.02 -0.03 -9.68
CA PHE A 94 12.37 0.44 -9.38
C PHE A 94 13.10 -0.68 -8.64
N VAL A 95 14.19 -1.16 -9.22
CA VAL A 95 14.90 -2.34 -8.75
C VAL A 95 16.31 -1.97 -8.31
N VAL A 96 16.68 -2.36 -7.09
CA VAL A 96 18.05 -2.32 -6.61
C VAL A 96 18.67 -3.69 -6.82
N PRO A 97 19.70 -3.83 -7.69
CA PRO A 97 20.37 -5.11 -7.87
C PRO A 97 21.23 -5.46 -6.65
N ARG A 98 21.43 -6.76 -6.40
CA ARG A 98 22.44 -7.21 -5.44
C ARG A 98 23.84 -6.82 -5.92
N PRO A 99 24.82 -6.62 -5.00
CA PRO A 99 26.20 -6.38 -5.38
C PRO A 99 26.72 -7.44 -6.35
N GLY A 100 27.22 -7.02 -7.51
CA GLY A 100 27.73 -7.92 -8.56
C GLY A 100 26.67 -8.61 -9.42
N ALA A 101 25.38 -8.33 -9.20
CA ALA A 101 24.30 -8.80 -10.06
C ALA A 101 23.95 -7.76 -11.14
N SER A 102 23.50 -8.25 -12.29
CA SER A 102 22.86 -7.45 -13.33
C SER A 102 21.57 -8.17 -13.72
N PRO A 103 20.47 -7.95 -12.98
CA PRO A 103 19.17 -8.49 -13.34
C PRO A 103 18.83 -8.03 -14.75
N SER A 104 18.49 -8.97 -15.63
CA SER A 104 17.90 -8.60 -16.92
C SER A 104 16.41 -8.31 -16.74
N GLU A 105 15.87 -7.56 -17.68
CA GLU A 105 14.42 -7.50 -17.93
C GLU A 105 13.84 -8.90 -18.22
#